data_AF-A0A316GJZ1-F1
#
_entry.id   AF-A0A316GJZ1-F1
#
_cell.length_a   1.000
_cell.length_b   1.000
_cell.length_c   1.000
_cell.angle_alpha   90.00
_cell.angle_beta   90.00
_cell.angle_gamma   90.00
#
_symmetry.space_group_name_H-M   'P 1'
#
loop_
_entity.id
_entity.type
_entity.pdbx_description
1 polymer ?
#
loop_
_entity_poly.entity_id
_entity_poly.type
_entity_poly.pdbx_seq_one_letter_code
_entity_poly.pdbx_strand_id
1 'polypeptide(L)'
;MALDELQQPNIGTPDFARGKASGGRKICAILATVGFGLFWIAGLFVVASLVNGAALHWSMPLLCAVGLAVGIYGRRRVECG
;
A
#
# COMPACT_ATOMS: atom_id res chain seq x y z
N MET A 1 32.38 29.52 -7.53
CA MET A 1 32.10 28.28 -8.27
C MET A 1 32.63 27.08 -7.47
N ALA A 2 32.13 26.90 -6.24
CA ALA A 2 32.60 25.87 -5.29
C ALA A 2 31.49 25.39 -4.32
N LEU A 3 30.24 25.77 -4.56
CA LEU A 3 29.08 25.36 -3.74
C LEU A 3 28.12 24.43 -4.51
N ASP A 4 28.24 24.36 -5.84
CA ASP A 4 27.39 23.51 -6.69
C ASP A 4 27.70 22.01 -6.54
N GLU A 5 28.87 21.64 -6.01
CA GLU A 5 29.28 20.24 -5.81
C GLU A 5 28.94 19.67 -4.42
N LEU A 6 28.60 20.53 -3.44
CA LEU A 6 28.24 20.11 -2.08
C LEU A 6 26.74 19.88 -1.89
N GLN A 7 25.90 20.24 -2.87
CA GLN A 7 24.48 19.97 -2.81
C GLN A 7 24.21 18.54 -3.26
N GLN A 8 24.67 17.58 -2.44
CA GLN A 8 24.26 16.18 -2.54
C GLN A 8 22.73 16.17 -2.67
N PRO A 9 22.16 15.66 -3.78
CA PRO A 9 20.74 15.80 -4.05
C PRO A 9 20.00 15.17 -2.89
N ASN A 10 19.32 16.00 -2.09
CA ASN A 10 18.69 15.64 -0.83
C ASN A 10 18.10 14.22 -0.93
N ILE A 11 18.77 13.22 -0.35
CA ILE A 11 18.46 11.79 -0.49
C ILE A 11 17.09 11.47 0.15
N GLY A 12 16.49 12.44 0.84
CA GLY A 12 15.12 12.38 1.35
C GLY A 12 14.11 13.27 0.63
N THR A 13 14.43 13.91 -0.51
CA THR A 13 13.40 14.68 -1.24
C THR A 13 12.37 13.70 -1.79
N PRO A 14 11.12 13.74 -1.31
CA PRO A 14 10.13 12.80 -1.78
C PRO A 14 9.88 12.99 -3.28
N ASP A 15 9.58 11.92 -4.03
CA ASP A 15 9.34 11.99 -5.48
C ASP A 15 8.24 13.01 -5.86
N PHE A 16 7.35 13.34 -4.92
CA PHE A 16 6.33 14.39 -5.07
C PHE A 16 6.95 15.79 -5.22
N ALA A 17 8.05 16.09 -4.52
CA ALA A 17 8.77 17.36 -4.60
C ALA A 17 9.59 17.48 -5.90
N ARG A 18 9.89 16.36 -6.56
CA ARG A 18 10.61 16.29 -7.83
C ARG A 18 9.69 16.31 -9.07
N GLY A 19 8.38 16.51 -8.88
CA GLY A 19 7.40 16.50 -9.97
C GLY A 19 7.16 15.12 -10.61
N LYS A 20 7.71 14.04 -10.04
CA LYS A 20 7.62 12.66 -10.58
C LYS A 20 6.36 11.91 -10.15
N ALA A 21 5.61 12.41 -9.18
CA ALA A 21 4.38 11.78 -8.71
C ALA A 21 3.17 12.21 -9.57
N SER A 22 2.89 11.46 -10.64
CA SER A 22 1.65 11.62 -11.41
C SER A 22 0.41 11.39 -10.53
N GLY A 23 -0.72 12.02 -10.87
CA GLY A 23 -1.99 11.80 -10.15
C GLY A 23 -2.37 10.31 -10.07
N GLY A 24 -2.06 9.53 -11.11
CA GLY A 24 -2.24 8.09 -11.14
C GLY A 24 -1.40 7.35 -10.09
N ARG A 25 -0.14 7.75 -9.88
CA ARG A 25 0.74 7.14 -8.87
C ARG A 25 0.24 7.42 -7.44
N LYS A 26 -0.31 8.61 -7.19
CA LYS A 26 -0.96 8.94 -5.90
C LYS A 26 -2.18 8.08 -5.63
N ILE A 27 -3.06 7.90 -6.62
CA ILE A 27 -4.24 7.03 -6.49
C ILE A 27 -3.80 5.58 -6.22
N CYS A 28 -2.78 5.08 -6.92
CA CYS A 28 -2.27 3.73 -6.70
C CYS A 28 -1.67 3.55 -5.29
N ALA A 29 -1.03 4.58 -4.74
CA ALA A 29 -0.56 4.56 -3.35
C ALA A 29 -1.71 4.49 -2.34
N ILE A 30 -2.81 5.21 -2.59
CA ILE A 30 -4.03 5.12 -1.75
C ILE A 30 -4.62 3.71 -1.83
N LEU A 31 -4.75 3.16 -3.03
CA LEU A 31 -5.26 1.79 -3.24
C LEU A 31 -4.39 0.76 -2.50
N ALA A 32 -3.06 0.92 -2.54
CA ALA A 32 -2.15 0.04 -1.81
C ALA A 32 -2.43 0.08 -0.30
N THR A 33 -2.49 1.29 0.28
CA THR A 33 -2.71 1.47 1.72
C THR A 33 -4.08 0.95 2.15
N VAL A 34 -5.15 1.30 1.42
CA VAL A 34 -6.51 0.85 1.75
C VAL A 34 -6.66 -0.66 1.58
N GLY A 35 -6.12 -1.23 0.49
CA GLY A 35 -6.15 -2.67 0.23
C GLY A 35 -5.45 -3.47 1.33
N PHE A 36 -4.23 -3.09 1.72
CA PHE A 36 -3.53 -3.75 2.81
C PHE A 36 -4.20 -3.54 4.17
N GLY A 37 -4.79 -2.36 4.42
CA GLY A 37 -5.59 -2.12 5.63
C GLY A 37 -6.78 -3.08 5.73
N LEU A 38 -7.55 -3.24 4.65
CA LEU A 38 -8.66 -4.19 4.57
C LEU A 38 -8.17 -5.64 4.74
N PHE A 39 -7.07 -6.01 4.09
CA PHE A 39 -6.46 -7.33 4.23
C PHE A 39 -6.12 -7.64 5.68
N TRP A 40 -5.43 -6.74 6.39
CA TRP A 40 -5.01 -6.99 7.76
C TRP A 40 -6.21 -7.09 8.70
N ILE A 41 -7.18 -6.19 8.60
CA ILE A 41 -8.36 -6.21 9.46
C ILE A 41 -9.14 -7.52 9.24
N ALA A 42 -9.50 -7.83 7.99
CA ALA A 42 -10.26 -9.04 7.69
C ALA A 42 -9.46 -10.32 7.96
N GLY A 43 -8.15 -10.31 7.69
CA GLY A 43 -7.24 -11.41 7.97
C GLY A 43 -7.15 -11.75 9.45
N LEU A 44 -7.16 -10.75 10.34
CA LEU A 44 -7.20 -11.00 11.78
C LEU A 44 -8.47 -11.75 12.20
N PHE A 45 -9.64 -11.38 11.66
CA PHE A 45 -10.89 -12.12 11.92
C PHE A 45 -10.85 -13.55 11.37
N VAL A 46 -10.29 -13.74 10.17
CA VAL A 46 -10.10 -15.08 9.58
C VAL A 46 -9.21 -15.94 10.47
N VAL A 47 -8.05 -15.42 10.89
CA VAL A 47 -7.13 -16.15 11.78
C VAL A 47 -7.77 -16.43 13.13
N ALA A 48 -8.46 -15.45 13.73
CA ALA A 48 -9.14 -15.64 15.01
C ALA A 48 -10.23 -16.72 14.93
N SER A 49 -10.97 -16.80 13.82
CA SER A 49 -11.94 -17.85 13.55
C SER A 49 -11.27 -19.23 13.41
N LEU A 50 -10.14 -19.31 12.71
CA LEU A 50 -9.39 -20.57 12.56
C LEU A 50 -8.82 -21.07 13.89
N VAL A 51 -8.38 -20.17 14.76
CA VAL A 51 -7.79 -20.52 16.07
C VAL A 51 -8.86 -20.90 17.09
N ASN A 52 -9.97 -20.14 17.16
CA ASN A 52 -10.99 -20.32 18.21
C ASN A 52 -12.25 -21.05 17.73
N GLY A 53 -12.34 -21.44 16.46
CA GLY A 53 -13.53 -22.05 15.87
C GLY A 53 -14.75 -21.12 15.81
N ALA A 54 -14.56 -19.82 15.99
CA ALA A 54 -15.66 -18.85 16.03
C ALA A 54 -16.32 -18.74 14.65
N ALA A 55 -17.66 -18.68 14.63
CA ALA A 55 -18.41 -18.48 13.41
C ALA A 55 -18.00 -17.17 12.73
N LEU A 56 -17.56 -17.28 11.47
CA LEU A 56 -17.08 -16.16 10.68
C LEU A 56 -18.05 -15.86 9.55
N HIS A 57 -18.42 -14.58 9.42
CA HIS A 57 -19.23 -14.17 8.29
C HIS A 57 -18.41 -14.29 6.98
N TRP A 58 -19.03 -14.83 5.93
CA TRP A 58 -18.37 -15.13 4.64
C TRP A 58 -17.72 -13.90 3.98
N SER A 59 -18.16 -12.69 4.33
CA SER A 59 -17.55 -11.45 3.83
C SER A 59 -16.11 -11.27 4.31
N MET A 60 -15.71 -11.81 5.47
CA MET A 60 -14.35 -11.63 6.01
C MET A 60 -13.27 -12.30 5.15
N PRO A 61 -13.35 -13.60 4.79
CA PRO A 61 -12.37 -14.20 3.88
C PRO A 61 -12.37 -13.54 2.50
N LEU A 62 -13.53 -13.10 2.01
CA LEU A 62 -13.62 -12.37 0.75
C LEU A 62 -12.90 -11.01 0.81
N LEU A 63 -13.17 -10.21 1.85
CA LEU A 63 -12.52 -8.91 2.07
C LEU A 63 -11.01 -9.07 2.26
N CYS A 64 -10.59 -10.14 2.93
CA CYS A 64 -9.17 -10.48 3.09
C CYS A 64 -8.50 -10.71 1.72
N ALA A 65 -9.08 -11.59 0.89
CA ALA A 65 -8.54 -11.91 -0.44
C ALA A 65 -8.54 -10.69 -1.38
N VAL A 66 -9.65 -9.94 -1.41
CA VAL A 66 -9.79 -8.73 -2.25
C VAL A 66 -8.84 -7.63 -1.78
N GLY A 67 -8.75 -7.39 -0.47
CA GLY A 67 -7.83 -6.41 0.11
C GLY A 67 -6.37 -6.71 -0.26
N LEU A 68 -5.97 -7.99 -0.18
CA LEU A 68 -4.62 -8.41 -0.57
C LEU A 68 -4.35 -8.16 -2.05
N ALA A 69 -5.29 -8.55 -2.93
CA ALA A 69 -5.15 -8.36 -4.37
C ALA A 69 -5.06 -6.88 -4.75
N VAL A 70 -5.93 -6.04 -4.19
CA VAL A 70 -5.93 -4.58 -4.42
C VAL A 70 -4.65 -3.94 -3.87
N GLY A 71 -4.20 -4.35 -2.68
CA GLY A 71 -2.96 -3.89 -2.06
C GLY A 71 -1.74 -4.14 -2.94
N ILE A 72 -1.60 -5.39 -3.42
CA ILE A 72 -0.52 -5.80 -4.33
C ILE A 72 -0.62 -5.04 -5.67
N TYR A 73 -1.82 -4.90 -6.22
CA TYR A 73 -2.02 -4.16 -7.48
C TYR A 73 -1.59 -2.70 -7.35
N GLY A 74 -2.07 -1.99 -6.32
CA GLY A 74 -1.70 -0.60 -6.05
C GLY A 74 -0.20 -0.45 -5.88
N ARG A 75 0.43 -1.35 -5.10
CA ARG A 75 1.88 -1.34 -4.86
C ARG A 75 2.68 -1.51 -6.15
N ARG A 76 2.36 -2.51 -6.98
CA ARG A 76 3.05 -2.74 -8.26
C ARG A 76 2.96 -1.53 -9.19
N ARG A 77 1.82 -0.84 -9.20
CA ARG A 77 1.63 0.38 -10.02
C ARG A 77 2.41 1.58 -9.50
N VAL A 78 2.72 1.63 -8.20
CA VAL A 78 3.59 2.66 -7.62
C VAL A 78 5.07 2.37 -7.90
N GLU A 79 5.47 1.10 -7.94
CA GLU A 79 6.86 0.68 -8.15
C GLU A 79 7.27 0.72 -9.63
N CYS A 80 6.35 0.41 -10.55
CA CYS A 80 6.63 0.36 -12.01
C CYS A 80 6.22 1.63 -12.79
N GLY A 81 5.82 2.70 -12.10
CA GLY A 81 5.19 3.90 -12.71
C GLY A 81 5.92 5.21 -12.49
#